data_AF-A0A398ACJ3-F1
#
_entry.id   AF-A0A398ACJ3-F1
#
_cell.length_a   1.000
_cell.length_b   1.000
_cell.length_c   1.000
_cell.angle_alpha   90.00
_cell.angle_beta   90.00
_cell.angle_gamma   90.00
#
_symmetry.space_group_name_H-M   'P 1'
#
loop_
_entity.id
_entity.type
_entity.pdbx_description
1 polymer ?
#
loop_
_entity_poly.entity_id
_entity_poly.type
_entity_poly.pdbx_seq_one_letter_code
_entity_poly.pdbx_strand_id
1 'polypeptide(L)'
;MLKLHTYHATSPSSLSLWILLPMDIRRRPPKPPVNNPNRFSDDDDQRRTTTIPPKASDALPLPLYLTNAVFFTLFFSVAYYLLHRWRDKIRYNTPLHVVTVTELGALIALVASFIYLLGFFGIDFVQSFISRADTNDTDTNDFEDHRLVTCPPRGGRRLDLERDPPIVSVAKSPIADPTLPEEDEEIVKSVIHGAIPSYSLESRLGDCKRAATIRREALQRITGRSIEGLPLDGFDYESILGQCCEMPVGYVQIPVGIAGPLLLDGYEYSVPMATTEGCLVASTNRGCKAMYVSGGATSTVVKDGMTRAPVVRFASARRASELKFFLEDPENFDTLAVVFNRSSRFARLQSVKCTLAGKNAYVRFSCSTGDAMGMNMVSKGVQNVLEFLTDDFPDMDVIGISGNFCSDKKPAAVNWIEGRGKSVVCEAVIKGEIVNKVLKTSVAALVELNMLKNLTGSAVAGSLGGFNAHASNIVSAVFIATGQDPAQNVESSQCITMMEAINDGKDIHVSVTMPSIEVGTVGGGTQLASQSACLNLLGVKGASTESPGMNSRRLATIVAGAVLAGELSLMSAIAAGQLVKSHMKYNRSSRDISGATTTT
;
A
#
# COMPACT_ATOMS: atom_id res chain seq x y z
N MET A 1 -37.27 27.76 -47.40
CA MET A 1 -38.45 27.28 -48.13
C MET A 1 -38.32 25.78 -48.39
N LEU A 2 -39.42 25.05 -48.21
CA LEU A 2 -39.84 23.78 -48.85
C LEU A 2 -38.80 22.66 -49.03
N LYS A 3 -38.91 21.53 -48.31
CA LYS A 3 -39.93 20.44 -48.33
C LYS A 3 -39.59 19.31 -49.32
N LEU A 4 -39.40 18.11 -48.77
CA LEU A 4 -39.50 16.84 -49.48
C LEU A 4 -40.91 16.64 -50.07
N HIS A 5 -41.00 15.87 -51.15
CA HIS A 5 -41.97 14.77 -51.27
C HIS A 5 -41.52 13.75 -52.32
N THR A 6 -41.49 12.47 -51.95
CA THR A 6 -42.32 11.42 -52.59
C THR A 6 -42.37 10.15 -51.74
N TYR A 7 -43.60 9.71 -51.43
CA TYR A 7 -44.00 8.36 -51.01
C TYR A 7 -44.05 7.42 -52.27
N HIS A 8 -44.36 6.12 -52.28
CA HIS A 8 -44.65 5.02 -51.32
C HIS A 8 -44.53 3.68 -52.11
N ALA A 9 -44.23 2.53 -51.45
CA ALA A 9 -44.69 1.15 -51.79
C ALA A 9 -43.93 0.13 -50.91
N THR A 10 -44.45 -0.31 -49.74
CA THR A 10 -45.36 -1.46 -49.47
C THR A 10 -44.63 -2.75 -49.06
N SER A 11 -45.19 -3.40 -48.03
CA SER A 11 -44.65 -4.49 -47.18
C SER A 11 -45.25 -5.87 -47.59
N PRO A 12 -45.32 -6.99 -46.80
CA PRO A 12 -45.02 -7.23 -45.37
C PRO A 12 -44.39 -8.60 -44.97
N SER A 13 -44.33 -8.85 -43.64
CA SER A 13 -44.32 -10.16 -42.93
C SER A 13 -43.02 -11.00 -42.92
N SER A 14 -42.67 -11.78 -41.89
CA SER A 14 -43.11 -11.85 -40.46
C SER A 14 -42.26 -12.85 -39.66
N LEU A 15 -42.38 -12.80 -38.31
CA LEU A 15 -42.24 -13.93 -37.37
C LEU A 15 -40.85 -14.56 -37.07
N SER A 16 -40.39 -14.22 -35.87
CA SER A 16 -39.80 -15.07 -34.82
C SER A 16 -39.76 -16.60 -35.02
N LEU A 17 -38.60 -17.24 -34.76
CA LEU A 17 -38.57 -18.54 -34.07
C LEU A 17 -37.23 -18.85 -33.37
N TRP A 18 -37.32 -19.54 -32.22
CA TRP A 18 -36.24 -20.14 -31.43
C TRP A 18 -36.11 -21.65 -31.74
N ILE A 19 -34.93 -22.15 -32.14
CA ILE A 19 -34.48 -23.57 -32.23
C ILE A 19 -32.93 -23.54 -32.23
N LEU A 20 -32.10 -24.19 -31.38
CA LEU A 20 -32.19 -25.12 -30.24
C LEU A 20 -32.40 -26.64 -30.50
N LEU A 21 -31.70 -27.48 -29.69
CA LEU A 21 -31.82 -28.94 -29.49
C LEU A 21 -31.02 -29.88 -30.46
N PRO A 22 -30.78 -31.19 -30.13
CA PRO A 22 -30.14 -31.71 -28.89
C PRO A 22 -29.36 -33.07 -29.05
N MET A 23 -29.03 -33.69 -27.89
CA MET A 23 -28.92 -35.16 -27.63
C MET A 23 -27.65 -35.93 -28.08
N ASP A 24 -27.23 -37.03 -27.43
CA ASP A 24 -27.94 -37.84 -26.42
C ASP A 24 -27.05 -38.46 -25.31
N ILE A 25 -27.68 -38.85 -24.19
CA ILE A 25 -27.08 -39.59 -23.06
C ILE A 25 -27.68 -41.00 -22.97
N ARG A 26 -26.87 -42.03 -22.70
CA ARG A 26 -27.37 -43.32 -22.20
C ARG A 26 -26.69 -43.76 -20.90
N ARG A 27 -27.51 -43.99 -19.87
CA ARG A 27 -27.21 -44.79 -18.65
C ARG A 27 -27.61 -46.26 -18.93
N ARG A 28 -27.26 -47.32 -18.17
CA ARG A 28 -27.53 -47.68 -16.74
C ARG A 28 -27.03 -49.18 -16.54
N PRO A 29 -27.25 -49.92 -15.42
CA PRO A 29 -26.43 -50.06 -14.18
C PRO A 29 -26.02 -51.58 -13.90
N PRO A 30 -26.01 -52.16 -12.65
CA PRO A 30 -25.01 -52.12 -11.55
C PRO A 30 -24.59 -53.49 -10.90
N LYS A 31 -23.83 -53.43 -9.77
CA LYS A 31 -23.70 -54.41 -8.62
C LYS A 31 -22.72 -55.63 -8.73
N PRO A 32 -22.25 -56.24 -7.60
CA PRO A 32 -21.75 -55.67 -6.32
C PRO A 32 -20.44 -56.41 -5.80
N PRO A 33 -20.15 -56.75 -4.51
CA PRO A 33 -18.78 -56.64 -3.95
C PRO A 33 -18.13 -57.99 -3.52
N VAL A 34 -16.98 -57.97 -2.79
CA VAL A 34 -16.69 -58.69 -1.50
C VAL A 34 -15.21 -59.13 -1.29
N ASN A 35 -14.70 -58.79 -0.10
CA ASN A 35 -13.63 -59.37 0.75
C ASN A 35 -12.13 -59.50 0.37
N ASN A 36 -11.35 -58.86 1.24
CA ASN A 36 -10.03 -59.25 1.78
C ASN A 36 -10.06 -60.69 2.38
N PRO A 37 -8.94 -61.46 2.48
CA PRO A 37 -8.17 -61.37 3.74
C PRO A 37 -6.67 -61.76 3.73
N ASN A 38 -5.98 -61.23 4.75
CA ASN A 38 -4.94 -61.87 5.58
C ASN A 38 -3.50 -62.19 5.06
N ARG A 39 -2.58 -61.53 5.79
CA ARG A 39 -1.37 -62.07 6.48
C ARG A 39 -0.08 -62.34 5.69
N PHE A 40 0.93 -61.53 6.06
CA PHE A 40 2.25 -61.94 6.58
C PHE A 40 2.81 -63.31 6.15
N SER A 41 3.93 -63.28 5.42
CA SER A 41 5.25 -63.64 5.99
C SER A 41 6.41 -63.42 5.00
N ASP A 42 7.51 -62.90 5.55
CA ASP A 42 8.92 -63.08 5.19
C ASP A 42 9.52 -62.47 3.90
N ASP A 43 10.71 -61.90 4.10
CA ASP A 43 11.67 -61.40 3.11
C ASP A 43 12.19 -62.54 2.18
N ASP A 44 12.49 -62.24 0.91
CA ASP A 44 13.89 -61.96 0.52
C ASP A 44 14.03 -61.32 -0.88
N ASP A 45 15.21 -60.73 -1.09
CA ASP A 45 15.68 -59.89 -2.20
C ASP A 45 15.54 -60.48 -3.62
N GLN A 46 14.94 -59.72 -4.55
CA GLN A 46 15.37 -59.74 -5.96
C GLN A 46 14.99 -58.50 -6.80
N ARG A 47 16.03 -57.69 -7.09
CA ARG A 47 16.17 -56.68 -8.18
C ARG A 47 15.08 -56.66 -9.28
N ARG A 48 14.41 -55.50 -9.45
CA ARG A 48 14.03 -54.99 -10.79
C ARG A 48 14.30 -53.50 -10.93
N THR A 49 14.98 -53.17 -12.03
CA THR A 49 15.40 -51.83 -12.46
C THR A 49 14.25 -50.88 -12.76
N THR A 50 14.30 -49.67 -12.22
CA THR A 50 13.55 -48.51 -12.73
C THR A 50 14.48 -47.64 -13.60
N THR A 51 14.12 -47.46 -14.86
CA THR A 51 14.82 -46.59 -15.81
C THR A 51 14.46 -45.13 -15.59
N ILE A 52 15.44 -44.32 -15.19
CA ILE A 52 15.31 -42.85 -15.08
C ILE A 52 15.37 -42.25 -16.50
N PRO A 53 14.50 -41.29 -16.88
CA PRO A 53 14.60 -40.61 -18.17
C PRO A 53 15.92 -39.79 -18.27
N PRO A 54 16.54 -39.70 -19.46
CA PRO A 54 17.85 -39.07 -19.61
C PRO A 54 17.80 -37.58 -19.26
N LYS A 55 18.82 -37.12 -18.53
CA LYS A 55 19.01 -35.70 -18.21
C LYS A 55 19.89 -35.04 -19.28
N ALA A 56 19.69 -33.74 -19.49
CA ALA A 56 20.50 -32.95 -20.44
C ALA A 56 22.01 -32.89 -20.08
N SER A 57 22.40 -33.40 -18.91
CA SER A 57 23.80 -33.63 -18.50
C SER A 57 24.58 -34.57 -19.43
N ASP A 58 23.89 -35.47 -20.12
CA ASP A 58 24.53 -36.60 -20.81
C ASP A 58 25.03 -36.22 -22.23
N ALA A 59 24.89 -34.94 -22.61
CA ALA A 59 25.18 -34.43 -23.95
C ALA A 59 26.62 -33.90 -24.16
N LEU A 60 27.46 -33.82 -23.12
CA LEU A 60 28.81 -33.24 -23.22
C LEU A 60 29.86 -34.10 -22.46
N PRO A 61 31.01 -34.43 -23.09
CA PRO A 61 32.00 -35.35 -22.51
C PRO A 61 32.96 -34.69 -21.49
N LEU A 62 32.54 -33.61 -20.81
CA LEU A 62 33.37 -32.83 -19.90
C LEU A 62 32.71 -32.65 -18.52
N PRO A 63 33.50 -32.62 -17.42
CA PRO A 63 32.96 -32.40 -16.08
C PRO A 63 32.16 -31.10 -16.00
N LEU A 64 30.94 -31.17 -15.44
CA LEU A 64 29.98 -30.06 -15.39
C LEU A 64 30.56 -28.74 -14.84
N TYR A 65 31.40 -28.80 -13.79
CA TYR A 65 32.04 -27.61 -13.23
C TYR A 65 32.99 -26.92 -14.22
N LEU A 66 33.67 -27.69 -15.08
CA LEU A 66 34.60 -27.19 -16.08
C LEU A 66 33.83 -26.55 -17.24
N THR A 67 32.77 -27.22 -17.71
CA THR A 67 31.86 -26.70 -18.74
C THR A 67 31.23 -25.38 -18.29
N ASN A 68 30.74 -25.31 -17.05
CA ASN A 68 30.21 -24.08 -16.46
C ASN A 68 31.26 -22.97 -16.36
N ALA A 69 32.47 -23.27 -15.89
CA ALA A 69 33.56 -22.29 -15.83
C ALA A 69 33.91 -21.75 -17.23
N VAL A 70 33.93 -22.59 -18.26
CA VAL A 70 34.15 -22.18 -19.66
C VAL A 70 33.04 -21.26 -20.16
N PHE A 71 31.76 -21.63 -20.02
CA PHE A 71 30.66 -20.78 -20.52
C PHE A 71 30.49 -19.48 -19.73
N PHE A 72 30.75 -19.49 -18.42
CA PHE A 72 30.74 -18.28 -17.59
C PHE A 72 31.89 -17.33 -17.99
N THR A 73 33.12 -17.82 -18.10
CA THR A 73 34.25 -16.99 -18.53
C THR A 73 34.09 -16.50 -19.97
N LEU A 74 33.56 -17.33 -20.88
CA LEU A 74 33.23 -16.94 -22.25
C LEU A 74 32.19 -15.81 -22.28
N PHE A 75 31.08 -15.95 -21.55
CA PHE A 75 30.01 -14.94 -21.50
C PHE A 75 30.56 -13.57 -21.07
N PHE A 76 31.27 -13.49 -19.94
CA PHE A 76 31.79 -12.21 -19.45
C PHE A 76 32.91 -11.63 -20.33
N SER A 77 33.80 -12.47 -20.89
CA SER A 77 34.87 -12.00 -21.79
C SER A 77 34.31 -11.42 -23.09
N VAL A 78 33.30 -12.08 -23.66
CA VAL A 78 32.64 -11.67 -24.91
C VAL A 78 31.76 -10.44 -24.69
N ALA A 79 31.02 -10.38 -23.58
CA ALA A 79 30.27 -9.18 -23.18
C ALA A 79 31.19 -7.96 -23.00
N TYR A 80 32.33 -8.14 -22.31
CA TYR A 80 33.32 -7.08 -22.14
C TYR A 80 33.90 -6.59 -23.47
N TYR A 81 34.24 -7.51 -24.39
CA TYR A 81 34.71 -7.17 -25.73
C TYR A 81 33.66 -6.34 -26.52
N LEU A 82 32.40 -6.76 -26.51
CA LEU A 82 31.31 -6.05 -27.20
C LEU A 82 31.08 -4.66 -26.60
N LEU A 83 31.08 -4.52 -25.28
CA LEU A 83 30.96 -3.23 -24.59
C LEU A 83 32.13 -2.28 -24.95
N HIS A 84 33.35 -2.80 -25.03
CA HIS A 84 34.49 -1.98 -25.48
C HIS A 84 34.33 -1.52 -26.93
N ARG A 85 33.92 -2.42 -27.83
CA ARG A 85 33.71 -2.10 -29.26
C ARG A 85 32.57 -1.11 -29.47
N TRP A 86 31.47 -1.23 -28.74
CA TRP A 86 30.36 -0.27 -28.80
C TRP A 86 30.78 1.10 -28.24
N ARG A 87 31.57 1.15 -27.16
CA ARG A 87 32.17 2.39 -26.64
C ARG A 87 33.06 3.07 -27.69
N ASP A 88 33.88 2.30 -28.40
CA ASP A 88 34.73 2.84 -29.47
C ASP A 88 33.89 3.36 -30.65
N LYS A 89 32.84 2.64 -31.07
CA LYS A 89 31.92 3.11 -32.11
C LYS A 89 31.21 4.41 -31.75
N ILE A 90 30.74 4.54 -30.51
CA ILE A 90 30.14 5.77 -29.99
C ILE A 90 31.16 6.92 -30.02
N ARG A 91 32.42 6.66 -29.63
CA ARG A 91 33.50 7.67 -29.66
C ARG A 91 33.85 8.15 -31.07
N TYR A 92 33.69 7.31 -32.10
CA TYR A 92 34.02 7.62 -33.49
C TYR A 92 32.78 7.84 -34.39
N ASN A 93 31.59 8.05 -33.81
CA ASN A 93 30.31 8.23 -34.53
C ASN A 93 29.99 7.14 -35.57
N THR A 94 30.49 5.92 -35.37
CA THR A 94 30.19 4.77 -36.25
C THR A 94 28.82 4.20 -35.87
N PRO A 95 27.87 4.02 -36.80
CA PRO A 95 26.55 3.50 -36.48
C PRO A 95 26.61 2.09 -35.86
N LEU A 96 25.95 1.91 -34.71
CA LEU A 96 25.98 0.65 -33.94
C LEU A 96 25.46 -0.57 -34.73
N HIS A 97 24.59 -0.36 -35.72
CA HIS A 97 24.05 -1.42 -36.58
C HIS A 97 25.06 -1.95 -37.61
N VAL A 98 26.19 -1.27 -37.84
CA VAL A 98 27.27 -1.76 -38.72
C VAL A 98 28.13 -2.74 -37.94
N VAL A 99 27.82 -4.03 -38.02
CA VAL A 99 28.48 -5.10 -37.25
C VAL A 99 29.61 -5.73 -38.09
N THR A 100 30.83 -5.76 -37.54
CA THR A 100 31.98 -6.45 -38.14
C THR A 100 31.89 -7.97 -37.95
N VAL A 101 32.60 -8.76 -38.77
CA VAL A 101 32.63 -10.22 -38.66
C VAL A 101 33.03 -10.71 -37.26
N THR A 102 33.97 -10.01 -36.59
CA THR A 102 34.40 -10.34 -35.22
C THR A 102 33.35 -10.01 -34.17
N GLU A 103 32.59 -8.92 -34.35
CA GLU A 103 31.47 -8.58 -33.46
C GLU A 103 30.26 -9.48 -33.69
N LEU A 104 30.02 -9.95 -34.92
CA LEU A 104 28.97 -10.93 -35.22
C LEU A 104 29.29 -12.28 -34.56
N GLY A 105 30.53 -12.75 -34.67
CA GLY A 105 31.00 -13.94 -33.95
C GLY A 105 30.89 -13.80 -32.43
N ALA A 106 31.22 -12.62 -31.89
CA ALA A 106 31.04 -12.30 -30.47
C ALA A 106 29.54 -12.30 -30.06
N LEU A 107 28.64 -11.71 -30.85
CA LEU A 107 27.20 -11.74 -30.57
C LEU A 107 26.64 -13.17 -30.56
N ILE A 108 27.05 -14.01 -31.52
CA ILE A 108 26.67 -15.43 -31.57
C ILE A 108 27.19 -16.18 -30.33
N ALA A 109 28.45 -15.97 -29.94
CA ALA A 109 29.03 -16.57 -28.74
C ALA A 109 28.35 -16.09 -27.44
N LEU A 110 27.94 -14.82 -27.38
CA LEU A 110 27.20 -14.25 -26.25
C LEU A 110 25.82 -14.90 -26.12
N VAL A 111 25.09 -15.03 -27.23
CA VAL A 111 23.76 -15.66 -27.24
C VAL A 111 23.87 -17.16 -26.91
N ALA A 112 24.84 -17.87 -27.46
CA ALA A 112 25.05 -19.29 -27.17
C ALA A 112 25.42 -19.54 -25.69
N SER A 113 26.33 -18.74 -25.12
CA SER A 113 26.69 -18.84 -23.70
C SER A 113 25.55 -18.38 -22.77
N PHE A 114 24.76 -17.38 -23.16
CA PHE A 114 23.56 -16.98 -22.43
C PHE A 114 22.49 -18.08 -22.41
N ILE A 115 22.21 -18.72 -23.55
CA ILE A 115 21.25 -19.86 -23.63
C ILE A 115 21.75 -21.03 -22.77
N TYR A 116 23.05 -21.33 -22.80
CA TYR A 116 23.63 -22.37 -21.94
C TYR A 116 23.44 -22.05 -20.45
N LEU A 117 23.79 -20.83 -20.02
CA LEU A 117 23.65 -20.40 -18.63
C LEU A 117 22.18 -20.34 -18.18
N LEU A 118 21.28 -19.90 -19.05
CA LEU A 118 19.83 -19.90 -18.78
C LEU A 118 19.27 -21.33 -18.71
N GLY A 119 19.74 -22.25 -19.55
CA GLY A 119 19.37 -23.66 -19.49
C GLY A 119 19.90 -24.37 -18.24
N PHE A 120 21.09 -23.99 -17.76
CA PHE A 120 21.69 -24.61 -16.57
C PHE A 120 21.13 -24.05 -15.25
N PHE A 121 21.01 -22.73 -15.12
CA PHE A 121 20.49 -22.08 -13.90
C PHE A 121 18.96 -21.93 -13.88
N GLY A 122 18.29 -21.99 -15.03
CA GLY A 122 16.85 -21.77 -15.15
C GLY A 122 15.98 -22.98 -14.82
N ILE A 123 16.51 -24.21 -14.81
CA ILE A 123 15.71 -25.41 -14.51
C ILE A 123 15.20 -25.40 -13.07
N ASP A 124 16.04 -25.05 -12.09
CA ASP A 124 15.63 -24.91 -10.69
C ASP A 124 14.59 -23.79 -10.52
N PHE A 125 14.73 -22.69 -11.28
CA PHE A 125 13.80 -21.57 -11.27
C PHE A 125 12.42 -21.93 -11.88
N VAL A 126 12.40 -22.71 -12.96
CA VAL A 126 11.16 -23.13 -13.62
C VAL A 126 10.45 -24.25 -12.85
N GLN A 127 11.18 -25.21 -12.25
CA GLN A 127 10.56 -26.21 -11.37
C GLN A 127 9.93 -25.56 -10.12
N SER A 128 10.57 -24.54 -9.54
CA SER A 128 10.00 -23.72 -8.45
C SER A 128 8.68 -23.03 -8.81
N PHE A 129 8.46 -22.71 -10.10
CA PHE A 129 7.19 -22.15 -10.58
C PHE A 129 6.12 -23.21 -10.86
N ILE A 130 6.50 -24.35 -11.45
CA ILE A 130 5.55 -25.44 -11.73
C ILE A 130 5.01 -26.04 -10.42
N SER A 131 5.85 -26.26 -9.41
CA SER A 131 5.41 -26.70 -8.07
C SER A 131 4.53 -25.68 -7.31
N ARG A 132 4.39 -24.44 -7.81
CA ARG A 132 3.42 -23.45 -7.30
C ARG A 132 2.15 -23.32 -8.14
N ALA A 133 2.09 -23.98 -9.31
CA ALA A 133 0.96 -23.92 -10.22
C ALA A 133 -0.06 -25.05 -9.97
N ASP A 134 0.37 -26.20 -9.42
CA ASP A 134 -0.49 -27.36 -9.16
C ASP A 134 -1.26 -27.30 -7.83
N THR A 135 -1.09 -26.25 -7.01
CA THR A 135 -1.90 -26.05 -5.78
C THR A 135 -3.20 -25.29 -6.08
N ASN A 136 -4.14 -25.96 -6.75
CA ASN A 136 -5.56 -25.58 -6.86
C ASN A 136 -6.42 -26.82 -7.17
N ASP A 137 -6.69 -27.66 -6.16
CA ASP A 137 -8.05 -28.12 -5.78
C ASP A 137 -8.03 -29.38 -4.87
N THR A 138 -8.90 -29.33 -3.84
CA THR A 138 -9.42 -30.43 -3.00
C THR A 138 -8.53 -31.05 -1.89
N ASP A 139 -9.07 -31.07 -0.67
CA ASP A 139 -8.52 -31.72 0.53
C ASP A 139 -8.52 -33.26 0.47
N THR A 140 -7.49 -33.90 1.04
CA THR A 140 -7.63 -35.07 1.93
C THR A 140 -6.38 -35.22 2.82
N ASN A 141 -6.56 -35.73 4.05
CA ASN A 141 -5.47 -36.05 4.98
C ASN A 141 -4.56 -37.17 4.44
N ASP A 142 -3.25 -37.10 4.71
CA ASP A 142 -2.61 -38.05 5.65
C ASP A 142 -1.21 -37.60 6.12
N PHE A 143 -0.71 -38.25 7.17
CA PHE A 143 0.45 -37.88 7.99
C PHE A 143 1.79 -38.52 7.52
N GLU A 144 2.89 -37.98 8.08
CA GLU A 144 4.17 -38.67 8.35
C GLU A 144 5.12 -39.02 7.17
N ASP A 145 6.46 -39.02 7.31
CA ASP A 145 7.38 -38.49 8.35
C ASP A 145 8.81 -38.33 7.76
N HIS A 146 9.73 -37.82 8.59
CA HIS A 146 11.19 -38.04 8.62
C HIS A 146 12.12 -37.16 7.78
N ARG A 147 13.30 -36.79 8.30
CA ARG A 147 13.70 -36.40 9.69
C ARG A 147 15.10 -35.79 9.63
N LEU A 148 15.37 -34.78 10.45
CA LEU A 148 16.71 -34.20 10.59
C LEU A 148 17.67 -35.08 11.41
N VAL A 149 18.96 -34.84 11.20
CA VAL A 149 20.09 -35.70 11.63
C VAL A 149 20.25 -35.79 13.16
N THR A 150 20.77 -36.93 13.60
CA THR A 150 20.91 -37.40 14.98
C THR A 150 22.15 -36.90 15.72
N CYS A 151 22.10 -36.97 17.06
CA CYS A 151 23.27 -37.11 17.93
C CYS A 151 23.00 -38.25 18.96
N PRO A 152 24.04 -38.99 19.43
CA PRO A 152 23.88 -40.32 20.03
C PRO A 152 23.70 -40.32 21.58
N PRO A 153 23.23 -41.44 22.17
CA PRO A 153 22.78 -41.49 23.56
C PRO A 153 23.84 -41.92 24.59
N ARG A 154 23.62 -41.54 25.86
CA ARG A 154 24.07 -42.30 27.05
C ARG A 154 22.82 -42.76 27.80
N GLY A 155 22.76 -44.05 28.12
CA GLY A 155 21.51 -44.70 28.48
C GLY A 155 21.28 -44.98 29.96
N GLY A 156 20.04 -45.39 30.25
CA GLY A 156 19.73 -46.34 31.32
C GLY A 156 19.28 -45.76 32.67
N ARG A 157 17.97 -45.71 32.90
CA ARG A 157 17.24 -46.81 33.59
C ARG A 157 15.72 -46.65 33.50
N ARG A 158 15.03 -47.79 33.37
CA ARG A 158 13.57 -47.92 33.59
C ARG A 158 13.22 -47.62 35.03
N LEU A 159 12.02 -47.08 35.25
CA LEU A 159 11.07 -47.56 36.25
C LEU A 159 9.66 -47.12 35.84
N ASP A 160 8.73 -48.06 35.84
CA ASP A 160 7.36 -47.88 35.38
C ASP A 160 6.51 -47.16 36.43
N LEU A 161 5.56 -46.32 35.99
CA LEU A 161 4.40 -45.91 36.78
C LEU A 161 3.31 -45.38 35.86
N GLU A 162 2.15 -46.04 35.85
CA GLU A 162 0.96 -45.59 35.12
C GLU A 162 0.48 -44.25 35.66
N ARG A 163 0.39 -43.24 34.78
CA ARG A 163 -0.52 -42.10 34.92
C ARG A 163 -0.96 -41.67 33.54
N ASP A 164 -2.27 -41.65 33.32
CA ASP A 164 -2.86 -41.03 32.13
C ASP A 164 -2.38 -39.58 32.00
N PRO A 165 -2.08 -39.10 30.77
CA PRO A 165 -1.79 -37.70 30.56
C PRO A 165 -3.03 -36.87 30.92
N PRO A 166 -2.87 -35.69 31.57
CA PRO A 166 -4.01 -34.85 31.88
C PRO A 166 -4.66 -34.41 30.58
N ILE A 167 -5.90 -34.84 30.36
CA ILE A 167 -6.79 -34.24 29.36
C ILE A 167 -6.99 -32.80 29.82
N VAL A 168 -6.22 -31.88 29.22
CA VAL A 168 -6.52 -30.45 29.29
C VAL A 168 -7.80 -30.29 28.48
N SER A 169 -8.93 -30.39 29.17
CA SER A 169 -10.21 -29.98 28.61
C SER A 169 -10.06 -28.51 28.24
N VAL A 170 -10.08 -28.22 26.94
CA VAL A 170 -10.39 -26.87 26.48
C VAL A 170 -11.82 -26.63 26.94
N ALA A 171 -11.96 -26.03 28.12
CA ALA A 171 -13.24 -25.58 28.60
C ALA A 171 -13.77 -24.64 27.53
N LYS A 172 -14.89 -25.03 26.91
CA LYS A 172 -15.82 -24.03 26.42
C LYS A 172 -16.19 -23.23 27.65
N SER A 173 -15.56 -22.07 27.87
CA SER A 173 -16.16 -21.05 28.71
C SER A 173 -17.57 -20.90 28.18
N PRO A 174 -18.62 -21.11 29.00
CA PRO A 174 -19.94 -20.74 28.57
C PRO A 174 -19.85 -19.27 28.19
N ILE A 175 -20.29 -18.93 26.98
CA ILE A 175 -20.61 -17.53 26.68
C ILE A 175 -21.67 -17.20 27.72
N ALA A 176 -21.27 -16.44 28.74
CA ALA A 176 -22.22 -15.94 29.70
C ALA A 176 -23.08 -14.97 28.90
N ASP A 177 -24.30 -15.38 28.52
CA ASP A 177 -25.29 -14.45 27.99
C ASP A 177 -25.52 -13.38 29.07
N PRO A 178 -25.07 -12.11 28.89
CA PRO A 178 -25.85 -11.05 29.48
C PRO A 178 -27.22 -11.17 28.82
N THR A 179 -28.26 -11.57 29.57
CA THR A 179 -29.59 -11.72 28.98
C THR A 179 -30.00 -10.38 28.41
N LEU A 180 -29.90 -10.27 27.09
CA LEU A 180 -30.40 -9.14 26.32
C LEU A 180 -31.90 -8.98 26.64
N PRO A 181 -32.43 -7.75 26.59
CA PRO A 181 -33.88 -7.54 26.60
C PRO A 181 -34.56 -8.47 25.58
N GLU A 182 -35.72 -9.01 25.94
CA GLU A 182 -36.45 -9.97 25.10
C GLU A 182 -36.72 -9.42 23.68
N GLU A 183 -36.98 -8.11 23.58
CA GLU A 183 -37.08 -7.36 22.32
C GLU A 183 -35.78 -7.39 21.49
N ASP A 184 -34.62 -7.18 22.12
CA ASP A 184 -33.31 -7.23 21.45
C ASP A 184 -33.00 -8.65 20.97
N GLU A 185 -33.37 -9.66 21.75
CA GLU A 185 -33.22 -11.08 21.42
C GLU A 185 -34.07 -11.48 20.20
N GLU A 186 -35.30 -10.97 20.07
CA GLU A 186 -36.12 -11.13 18.86
C GLU A 186 -35.54 -10.40 17.64
N ILE A 187 -34.99 -9.19 17.82
CA ILE A 187 -34.34 -8.45 16.73
C ILE A 187 -33.06 -9.17 16.29
N VAL A 188 -32.24 -9.66 17.21
CA VAL A 188 -31.04 -10.48 16.91
C VAL A 188 -31.44 -11.70 16.09
N LYS A 189 -32.46 -12.47 16.53
CA LYS A 189 -33.00 -13.60 15.74
C LYS A 189 -33.46 -13.14 14.35
N SER A 190 -34.15 -12.00 14.24
CA SER A 190 -34.65 -11.47 12.97
C SER A 190 -33.53 -11.05 12.01
N VAL A 191 -32.41 -10.55 12.53
CA VAL A 191 -31.19 -10.27 11.75
C VAL A 191 -30.51 -11.56 11.30
N ILE A 192 -30.38 -12.56 12.18
CA ILE A 192 -29.79 -13.88 11.86
C ILE A 192 -30.54 -14.59 10.74
N HIS A 193 -31.88 -14.58 10.78
CA HIS A 193 -32.73 -15.18 9.74
C HIS A 193 -32.87 -14.30 8.47
N GLY A 194 -32.22 -13.14 8.41
CA GLY A 194 -32.27 -12.22 7.26
C GLY A 194 -33.58 -11.44 7.09
N ALA A 195 -34.50 -11.51 8.04
CA ALA A 195 -35.77 -10.76 8.01
C ALA A 195 -35.56 -9.25 8.23
N ILE A 196 -34.54 -8.86 9.01
CA ILE A 196 -34.10 -7.47 9.19
C ILE A 196 -32.68 -7.30 8.62
N PRO A 197 -32.47 -6.50 7.56
CA PRO A 197 -31.14 -6.21 7.06
C PRO A 197 -30.31 -5.43 8.08
N SER A 198 -29.11 -5.92 8.41
CA SER A 198 -28.25 -5.36 9.45
C SER A 198 -27.89 -3.88 9.25
N TYR A 199 -27.76 -3.41 8.01
CA TYR A 199 -27.49 -2.00 7.70
C TYR A 199 -28.66 -1.05 8.03
N SER A 200 -29.86 -1.58 8.31
CA SER A 200 -31.05 -0.77 8.60
C SER A 200 -31.30 -0.54 10.11
N LEU A 201 -30.51 -1.16 10.98
CA LEU A 201 -30.75 -1.17 12.43
C LEU A 201 -30.77 0.25 13.03
N GLU A 202 -29.81 1.10 12.70
CA GLU A 202 -29.74 2.49 13.17
C GLU A 202 -31.03 3.25 12.82
N SER A 203 -31.49 3.13 11.57
CA SER A 203 -32.71 3.80 11.08
C SER A 203 -34.02 3.23 11.66
N ARG A 204 -34.03 1.97 12.10
CA ARG A 204 -35.21 1.29 12.66
C ARG A 204 -35.34 1.47 14.16
N LEU A 205 -34.21 1.48 14.88
CA LEU A 205 -34.18 1.50 16.34
C LEU A 205 -34.07 2.92 16.90
N GLY A 206 -33.57 3.88 16.12
CA GLY A 206 -33.34 5.26 16.57
C GLY A 206 -32.17 5.41 17.57
N ASP A 207 -31.51 4.31 17.93
CA ASP A 207 -30.36 4.26 18.85
C ASP A 207 -29.19 3.55 18.13
N CYS A 208 -28.13 4.32 17.85
CA CYS A 208 -26.96 3.83 17.14
C CYS A 208 -26.10 2.87 17.97
N LYS A 209 -26.10 3.01 19.30
CA LYS A 209 -25.38 2.12 20.21
C LYS A 209 -26.11 0.78 20.30
N ARG A 210 -27.42 0.79 20.51
CA ARG A 210 -28.28 -0.43 20.51
C ARG A 210 -28.19 -1.17 19.17
N ALA A 211 -28.19 -0.45 18.05
CA ALA A 211 -27.96 -1.03 16.73
C ALA A 211 -26.60 -1.74 16.63
N ALA A 212 -25.52 -1.14 17.13
CA ALA A 212 -24.20 -1.77 17.19
C ALA A 212 -24.17 -3.00 18.11
N THR A 213 -24.83 -2.96 19.28
CA THR A 213 -24.98 -4.11 20.19
C THR A 213 -25.66 -5.30 19.52
N ILE A 214 -26.83 -5.08 18.91
CA ILE A 214 -27.62 -6.11 18.23
C ILE A 214 -26.85 -6.70 17.05
N ARG A 215 -26.19 -5.85 16.25
CA ARG A 215 -25.36 -6.29 15.13
C ARG A 215 -24.19 -7.15 15.60
N ARG A 216 -23.51 -6.72 16.66
CA ARG A 216 -22.43 -7.47 17.31
C ARG A 216 -22.91 -8.85 17.74
N GLU A 217 -24.03 -8.93 18.44
CA GLU A 217 -24.51 -10.22 18.94
C GLU A 217 -24.96 -11.15 17.81
N ALA A 218 -25.70 -10.63 16.82
CA ALA A 218 -26.02 -11.40 15.61
C ALA A 218 -24.75 -11.93 14.92
N LEU A 219 -23.70 -11.11 14.81
CA LEU A 219 -22.42 -11.53 14.23
C LEU A 219 -21.72 -12.64 15.04
N GLN A 220 -21.70 -12.54 16.37
CA GLN A 220 -21.13 -13.59 17.24
C GLN A 220 -21.86 -14.93 17.05
N ARG A 221 -23.20 -14.90 17.01
CA ARG A 221 -24.04 -16.09 16.83
C ARG A 221 -23.94 -16.70 15.43
N ILE A 222 -23.91 -15.89 14.38
CA ILE A 222 -23.74 -16.35 12.99
C ILE A 222 -22.37 -17.02 12.79
N THR A 223 -21.31 -16.43 13.35
CA THR A 223 -19.93 -16.92 13.14
C THR A 223 -19.50 -18.00 14.13
N GLY A 224 -20.20 -18.15 15.26
CA GLY A 224 -19.78 -19.00 16.38
C GLY A 224 -18.48 -18.51 17.05
N ARG A 225 -18.09 -17.25 16.86
CA ARG A 225 -16.84 -16.67 17.37
C ARG A 225 -17.13 -15.45 18.25
N SER A 226 -16.54 -15.45 19.44
CA SER A 226 -16.55 -14.27 20.32
C SER A 226 -15.75 -13.12 19.71
N ILE A 227 -16.23 -11.89 19.87
CA ILE A 227 -15.48 -10.65 19.61
C ILE A 227 -15.20 -9.86 20.91
N GLU A 228 -15.19 -10.57 22.05
CA GLU A 228 -14.67 -10.08 23.32
C GLU A 228 -13.27 -9.46 23.14
N GLY A 229 -13.00 -8.36 23.85
CA GLY A 229 -11.79 -7.56 23.67
C GLY A 229 -11.91 -6.46 22.61
N LEU A 230 -12.88 -6.49 21.70
CA LEU A 230 -13.30 -5.31 20.92
C LEU A 230 -14.28 -4.48 21.79
N PRO A 231 -13.95 -3.25 22.22
CA PRO A 231 -14.85 -2.44 23.04
C PRO A 231 -16.11 -2.01 22.29
N LEU A 232 -17.19 -1.77 23.05
CA LEU A 232 -18.47 -1.25 22.57
C LEU A 232 -18.86 0.05 23.31
N ASP A 233 -18.70 0.09 24.63
CA ASP A 233 -18.95 1.28 25.45
C ASP A 233 -17.88 2.37 25.29
N GLY A 234 -18.22 3.61 25.68
CA GLY A 234 -17.27 4.74 25.66
C GLY A 234 -17.05 5.38 24.28
N PHE A 235 -17.85 5.00 23.28
CA PHE A 235 -17.84 5.58 21.93
C PHE A 235 -19.18 6.22 21.56
N ASP A 236 -19.12 7.37 20.90
CA ASP A 236 -20.27 8.09 20.37
C ASP A 236 -20.60 7.57 18.97
N TYR A 237 -21.57 6.65 18.89
CA TYR A 237 -22.02 6.06 17.63
C TYR A 237 -22.86 7.01 16.77
N GLU A 238 -23.43 8.07 17.34
CA GLU A 238 -24.14 9.09 16.55
C GLU A 238 -23.15 9.90 15.71
N SER A 239 -21.97 10.20 16.25
CA SER A 239 -20.91 10.96 15.57
C SER A 239 -20.38 10.32 14.28
N ILE A 240 -20.53 9.00 14.09
CA ILE A 240 -20.07 8.28 12.89
C ILE A 240 -21.16 8.05 11.84
N LEU A 241 -22.44 8.16 12.23
CA LEU A 241 -23.58 7.78 11.39
C LEU A 241 -23.62 8.61 10.10
N GLY A 242 -23.55 7.93 8.95
CA GLY A 242 -23.58 8.57 7.64
C GLY A 242 -22.37 9.46 7.32
N GLN A 243 -21.28 9.37 8.10
CA GLN A 243 -20.09 10.21 7.93
C GLN A 243 -18.76 9.44 7.92
N CYS A 244 -18.59 8.45 8.80
CA CYS A 244 -17.28 7.86 9.08
C CYS A 244 -17.21 6.33 8.95
N CYS A 245 -18.28 5.61 9.29
CA CYS A 245 -18.29 4.14 9.26
C CYS A 245 -19.73 3.60 9.23
N GLU A 246 -19.99 2.67 8.32
CA GLU A 246 -21.24 1.92 8.24
C GLU A 246 -21.17 0.62 9.05
N MET A 247 -22.32 0.16 9.55
CA MET A 247 -22.47 -1.13 10.25
C MET A 247 -21.49 -1.40 11.42
N PRO A 248 -21.29 -0.45 12.36
CA PRO A 248 -20.38 -0.64 13.49
C PRO A 248 -20.75 -1.82 14.40
N VAL A 249 -19.73 -2.50 14.95
CA VAL A 249 -19.84 -3.59 15.96
C VAL A 249 -18.98 -3.34 17.22
N GLY A 250 -18.38 -2.15 17.30
CA GLY A 250 -17.33 -1.76 18.23
C GLY A 250 -16.29 -0.89 17.54
N TYR A 251 -15.17 -0.63 18.20
CA TYR A 251 -14.07 0.18 17.68
C TYR A 251 -12.70 -0.35 18.12
N VAL A 252 -11.64 -0.05 17.38
CA VAL A 252 -10.26 -0.50 17.72
C VAL A 252 -9.54 0.61 18.48
N GLN A 253 -8.93 0.26 19.61
CA GLN A 253 -8.08 1.18 20.38
C GLN A 253 -6.63 1.12 19.88
N ILE A 254 -6.07 2.27 19.48
CA ILE A 254 -4.67 2.42 19.08
C ILE A 254 -3.96 3.32 20.10
N PRO A 255 -2.81 2.92 20.68
CA PRO A 255 -2.05 3.75 21.61
C PRO A 255 -1.58 5.06 20.96
N VAL A 256 -1.75 6.19 21.65
CA VAL A 256 -1.25 7.50 21.22
C VAL A 256 -0.09 7.93 22.11
N GLY A 257 1.09 8.12 21.51
CA GLY A 257 2.26 8.72 22.15
C GLY A 257 2.49 10.15 21.67
N ILE A 258 3.32 10.90 22.39
CA ILE A 258 3.74 12.27 22.02
C ILE A 258 5.22 12.28 21.68
N ALA A 259 5.59 12.92 20.57
CA ALA A 259 6.97 13.29 20.24
C ALA A 259 7.12 14.82 20.23
N GLY A 260 8.07 15.36 20.98
CA GLY A 260 8.32 16.81 21.01
C GLY A 260 9.12 17.31 22.23
N PRO A 261 9.26 18.64 22.36
CA PRO A 261 8.77 19.67 21.43
C PRO A 261 9.49 19.60 20.07
N LEU A 262 8.71 19.64 18.99
CA LEU A 262 9.18 19.92 17.64
C LEU A 262 9.18 21.45 17.47
N LEU A 263 10.36 22.07 17.47
CA LEU A 263 10.52 23.49 17.16
C LEU A 263 10.54 23.67 15.64
N LEU A 264 9.48 24.25 15.09
CA LEU A 264 9.24 24.41 13.66
C LEU A 264 8.68 25.82 13.38
N ASP A 265 9.31 26.55 12.46
CA ASP A 265 8.89 27.91 12.06
C ASP A 265 8.74 28.90 13.23
N GLY A 266 9.53 28.69 14.29
CA GLY A 266 9.48 29.49 15.53
C GLY A 266 8.44 29.06 16.56
N TYR A 267 7.66 28.00 16.28
CA TYR A 267 6.62 27.46 17.18
C TYR A 267 7.00 26.07 17.70
N GLU A 268 6.56 25.74 18.92
CA GLU A 268 6.76 24.41 19.51
C GLU A 268 5.50 23.55 19.40
N TYR A 269 5.64 22.35 18.85
CA TYR A 269 4.56 21.37 18.70
C TYR A 269 4.82 20.09 19.49
N SER A 270 3.79 19.63 20.20
CA SER A 270 3.74 18.28 20.79
C SER A 270 3.01 17.35 19.82
N VAL A 271 3.75 16.58 19.03
CA VAL A 271 3.20 15.81 17.91
C VAL A 271 2.55 14.52 18.41
N PRO A 272 1.21 14.33 18.26
CA PRO A 272 0.54 13.09 18.61
C PRO A 272 0.76 12.02 17.53
N MET A 273 1.10 10.81 17.95
CA MET A 273 1.42 9.68 17.09
C MET A 273 0.68 8.42 17.57
N ALA A 274 -0.30 7.97 16.81
CA ALA A 274 -1.08 6.76 17.09
C ALA A 274 -0.42 5.56 16.42
N THR A 275 0.15 4.63 17.19
CA THR A 275 0.89 3.49 16.63
C THR A 275 0.95 2.30 17.58
N THR A 276 1.06 1.11 16.99
CA THR A 276 1.42 -0.14 17.68
C THR A 276 2.90 -0.51 17.46
N GLU A 277 3.63 0.22 16.61
CA GLU A 277 5.05 0.02 16.39
C GLU A 277 5.86 0.60 17.57
N GLY A 278 6.45 -0.29 18.36
CA GLY A 278 7.40 0.10 19.41
C GLY A 278 8.62 0.83 18.86
N CYS A 279 9.27 1.62 19.71
CA CYS A 279 10.37 2.54 19.36
C CYS A 279 10.00 3.74 18.46
N LEU A 280 8.95 3.70 17.63
CA LEU A 280 8.63 4.76 16.64
C LEU A 280 8.52 6.16 17.26
N VAL A 281 7.68 6.32 18.30
CA VAL A 281 7.49 7.62 18.99
C VAL A 281 8.78 8.07 19.68
N ALA A 282 9.50 7.14 20.33
CA ALA A 282 10.75 7.44 21.02
C ALA A 282 11.88 7.86 20.06
N SER A 283 11.95 7.24 18.88
CA SER A 283 12.87 7.61 17.80
C SER A 283 12.54 8.99 17.25
N THR A 284 11.27 9.25 16.94
CA THR A 284 10.83 10.57 16.45
C THR A 284 11.14 11.67 17.47
N ASN A 285 10.87 11.40 18.75
CA ASN A 285 11.18 12.30 19.86
C ASN A 285 12.68 12.62 20.00
N ARG A 286 13.56 11.64 19.74
CA ARG A 286 15.03 11.84 19.67
C ARG A 286 15.41 12.76 18.50
N GLY A 287 14.74 12.62 17.36
CA GLY A 287 14.87 13.53 16.21
C GLY A 287 14.48 14.96 16.56
N CYS A 288 13.27 15.16 17.13
CA CYS A 288 12.80 16.46 17.60
C CYS A 288 13.81 17.08 18.57
N LYS A 289 14.36 16.30 19.51
CA LYS A 289 15.37 16.78 20.44
C LYS A 289 16.64 17.27 19.75
N ALA A 290 17.12 16.58 18.70
CA ALA A 290 18.32 16.98 17.95
C ALA A 290 18.11 18.27 17.14
N MET A 291 16.93 18.42 16.53
CA MET A 291 16.53 19.65 15.82
C MET A 291 16.40 20.83 16.79
N TYR A 292 15.64 20.65 17.88
CA TYR A 292 15.39 21.69 18.89
C TYR A 292 16.68 22.30 19.42
N VAL A 293 17.64 21.48 19.87
CA VAL A 293 18.92 21.98 20.43
C VAL A 293 19.87 22.58 19.38
N SER A 294 19.58 22.38 18.09
CA SER A 294 20.34 22.97 16.99
C SER A 294 19.75 24.29 16.48
N GLY A 295 18.53 24.66 16.90
CA GLY A 295 17.84 25.90 16.51
C GLY A 295 16.41 25.69 15.96
N GLY A 296 15.97 24.44 15.83
CA GLY A 296 14.68 24.08 15.22
C GLY A 296 14.78 23.79 13.73
N ALA A 297 13.63 23.78 13.07
CA ALA A 297 13.47 23.57 11.64
C ALA A 297 12.65 24.69 10.99
N THR A 298 12.81 24.85 9.69
CA THR A 298 12.04 25.77 8.84
C THR A 298 11.30 25.00 7.76
N SER A 299 10.11 25.44 7.39
CA SER A 299 9.30 24.82 6.35
C SER A 299 8.63 25.81 5.41
N THR A 300 8.21 25.32 4.25
CA THR A 300 7.44 26.10 3.27
C THR A 300 6.49 25.19 2.50
N VAL A 301 5.21 25.59 2.44
CA VAL A 301 4.22 24.98 1.56
C VAL A 301 4.38 25.59 0.16
N VAL A 302 4.92 24.82 -0.78
CA VAL A 302 5.19 25.30 -2.15
C VAL A 302 3.99 25.16 -3.09
N LYS A 303 3.00 24.32 -2.73
CA LYS A 303 1.74 24.15 -3.47
C LYS A 303 0.64 23.66 -2.53
N ASP A 304 -0.60 24.08 -2.75
CA ASP A 304 -1.80 23.65 -2.00
C ASP A 304 -2.98 23.50 -2.99
N GLY A 305 -3.22 22.27 -3.47
CA GLY A 305 -4.23 21.96 -4.48
C GLY A 305 -4.61 20.48 -4.50
N MET A 306 -5.84 20.17 -4.09
CA MET A 306 -6.40 18.82 -4.19
C MET A 306 -6.88 18.54 -5.62
N THR A 307 -6.80 17.27 -6.04
CA THR A 307 -7.02 16.86 -7.43
C THR A 307 -8.16 15.87 -7.60
N ARG A 308 -8.88 16.01 -8.73
CA ARG A 308 -9.78 14.99 -9.27
C ARG A 308 -9.55 14.90 -10.77
N ALA A 309 -9.59 13.68 -11.33
CA ALA A 309 -9.35 13.47 -12.73
C ALA A 309 -10.37 12.50 -13.34
N PRO A 310 -11.47 12.98 -13.93
CA PRO A 310 -12.37 12.16 -14.72
C PRO A 310 -11.68 11.58 -15.95
N VAL A 311 -12.26 10.49 -16.44
CA VAL A 311 -11.98 9.93 -17.76
C VAL A 311 -13.25 10.06 -18.62
N VAL A 312 -13.10 10.65 -19.80
CA VAL A 312 -14.16 10.81 -20.79
C VAL A 312 -13.72 10.23 -22.12
N ARG A 313 -14.66 9.91 -23.00
CA ARG A 313 -14.42 9.25 -24.29
C ARG A 313 -15.19 9.93 -25.40
N PHE A 314 -14.60 9.91 -26.59
CA PHE A 314 -15.23 10.35 -27.83
C PHE A 314 -15.20 9.26 -28.90
N ALA A 315 -15.87 9.53 -30.04
CA ALA A 315 -15.81 8.65 -31.21
C ALA A 315 -14.39 8.54 -31.82
N SER A 316 -13.59 9.60 -31.75
CA SER A 316 -12.24 9.66 -32.34
C SER A 316 -11.22 10.39 -31.46
N ALA A 317 -9.93 10.12 -31.70
CA ALA A 317 -8.84 10.83 -31.04
C ALA A 317 -8.82 12.33 -31.37
N ARG A 318 -9.19 12.72 -32.61
CA ARG A 318 -9.34 14.13 -33.01
C ARG A 318 -10.33 14.86 -32.12
N ARG A 319 -11.51 14.28 -31.90
CA ARG A 319 -12.58 14.89 -31.10
C ARG A 319 -12.20 14.98 -29.60
N ALA A 320 -11.47 13.98 -29.09
CA ALA A 320 -10.87 14.07 -27.76
C ALA A 320 -9.79 15.18 -27.66
N SER A 321 -9.04 15.44 -28.74
CA SER A 321 -8.10 16.57 -28.82
C SER A 321 -8.80 17.93 -28.84
N GLU A 322 -9.96 18.04 -29.50
CA GLU A 322 -10.77 19.28 -29.48
C GLU A 322 -11.18 19.63 -28.04
N LEU A 323 -11.60 18.65 -27.23
CA LEU A 323 -11.84 18.88 -25.79
C LEU A 323 -10.55 19.28 -25.04
N LYS A 324 -9.41 18.61 -25.30
CA LYS A 324 -8.13 18.97 -24.67
C LYS A 324 -7.75 20.42 -24.93
N PHE A 325 -7.86 20.87 -26.18
CA PHE A 325 -7.53 22.25 -26.55
C PHE A 325 -8.49 23.24 -25.88
N PHE A 326 -9.80 22.96 -25.88
CA PHE A 326 -10.78 23.80 -25.18
C PHE A 326 -10.48 23.96 -23.68
N LEU A 327 -10.15 22.87 -22.99
CA LEU A 327 -9.89 22.84 -21.55
C LEU A 327 -8.57 23.49 -21.11
N GLU A 328 -7.58 23.55 -22.00
CA GLU A 328 -6.26 24.12 -21.72
C GLU A 328 -6.07 25.52 -22.34
N ASP A 329 -7.08 26.03 -23.04
CA ASP A 329 -7.12 27.40 -23.54
C ASP A 329 -7.31 28.40 -22.37
N PRO A 330 -6.38 29.36 -22.18
CA PRO A 330 -6.53 30.40 -21.16
C PRO A 330 -7.82 31.21 -21.28
N GLU A 331 -8.37 31.41 -22.49
CA GLU A 331 -9.61 32.18 -22.69
C GLU A 331 -10.85 31.47 -22.10
N ASN A 332 -10.84 30.13 -22.03
CA ASN A 332 -11.93 29.34 -21.46
C ASN A 332 -11.80 29.12 -19.95
N PHE A 333 -10.61 29.34 -19.36
CA PHE A 333 -10.34 28.99 -17.96
C PHE A 333 -11.27 29.70 -16.97
N ASP A 334 -11.55 30.99 -17.18
CA ASP A 334 -12.41 31.77 -16.28
C ASP A 334 -13.85 31.24 -16.26
N THR A 335 -14.39 30.83 -17.42
CA THR A 335 -15.72 30.20 -17.52
C THR A 335 -15.75 28.86 -16.78
N LEU A 336 -14.74 28.01 -17.01
CA LEU A 336 -14.59 26.73 -16.31
C LEU A 336 -14.46 26.93 -14.79
N ALA A 337 -13.71 27.93 -14.36
CA ALA A 337 -13.53 28.29 -12.96
C ALA A 337 -14.85 28.80 -12.34
N VAL A 338 -15.62 29.64 -13.03
CA VAL A 338 -16.95 30.08 -12.56
C VAL A 338 -17.90 28.90 -12.36
N VAL A 339 -17.94 27.95 -13.31
CA VAL A 339 -18.80 26.75 -13.21
C VAL A 339 -18.35 25.85 -12.06
N PHE A 340 -17.04 25.57 -11.96
CA PHE A 340 -16.45 24.75 -10.92
C PHE A 340 -16.70 25.32 -9.52
N ASN A 341 -16.43 26.62 -9.35
CA ASN A 341 -16.43 27.30 -8.04
C ASN A 341 -17.85 27.46 -7.46
N ARG A 342 -18.91 27.34 -8.26
CA ARG A 342 -20.31 27.27 -7.78
C ARG A 342 -20.54 26.08 -6.83
N SER A 343 -19.73 25.03 -6.90
CA SER A 343 -19.85 23.84 -6.04
C SER A 343 -19.57 24.10 -4.55
N SER A 344 -18.81 25.15 -4.20
CA SER A 344 -18.44 25.45 -2.80
C SER A 344 -17.84 26.84 -2.63
N ARG A 345 -18.20 27.52 -1.54
CA ARG A 345 -17.58 28.80 -1.13
C ARG A 345 -16.06 28.72 -0.94
N PHE A 346 -15.50 27.53 -0.69
CA PHE A 346 -14.07 27.31 -0.48
C PHE A 346 -13.34 26.72 -1.71
N ALA A 347 -14.06 26.15 -2.68
CA ALA A 347 -13.46 25.56 -3.87
C ALA A 347 -12.98 26.67 -4.82
N ARG A 348 -11.68 26.74 -5.10
CA ARG A 348 -11.15 27.57 -6.19
C ARG A 348 -10.34 26.72 -7.14
N LEU A 349 -10.86 26.54 -8.36
CA LEU A 349 -10.12 25.95 -9.48
C LEU A 349 -8.81 26.71 -9.70
N GLN A 350 -7.71 25.98 -9.86
CA GLN A 350 -6.36 26.51 -10.04
C GLN A 350 -5.79 26.15 -11.41
N SER A 351 -6.08 24.95 -11.90
CA SER A 351 -5.64 24.49 -13.22
C SER A 351 -6.45 23.28 -13.69
N VAL A 352 -6.44 23.08 -15.00
CA VAL A 352 -6.96 21.89 -15.68
C VAL A 352 -5.85 21.36 -16.58
N LYS A 353 -5.52 20.06 -16.48
CA LYS A 353 -4.51 19.40 -17.31
C LYS A 353 -5.10 18.15 -17.95
N CYS A 354 -5.20 18.14 -19.28
CA CYS A 354 -5.82 17.06 -20.03
C CYS A 354 -4.76 16.19 -20.73
N THR A 355 -4.76 14.89 -20.43
CA THR A 355 -3.91 13.90 -21.10
C THR A 355 -4.77 12.96 -21.95
N LEU A 356 -4.33 12.64 -23.16
CA LEU A 356 -5.07 11.78 -24.10
C LEU A 356 -4.47 10.37 -24.17
N ALA A 357 -5.33 9.36 -24.28
CA ALA A 357 -4.95 8.02 -24.68
C ALA A 357 -5.90 7.52 -25.78
N GLY A 358 -5.50 7.68 -27.04
CA GLY A 358 -6.35 7.43 -28.20
C GLY A 358 -7.57 8.35 -28.18
N LYS A 359 -8.76 7.76 -28.11
CA LYS A 359 -10.06 8.48 -28.08
C LYS A 359 -10.59 8.78 -26.66
N ASN A 360 -9.79 8.52 -25.62
CA ASN A 360 -10.12 8.84 -24.23
C ASN A 360 -9.29 10.05 -23.76
N ALA A 361 -9.90 10.91 -22.94
CA ALA A 361 -9.26 12.06 -22.31
C ALA A 361 -9.33 11.94 -20.78
N TYR A 362 -8.21 12.23 -20.11
CA TYR A 362 -8.02 12.18 -18.66
C TYR A 362 -7.77 13.60 -18.17
N VAL A 363 -8.75 14.21 -17.51
CA VAL A 363 -8.75 15.65 -17.24
C VAL A 363 -8.46 15.92 -15.76
N ARG A 364 -7.21 16.16 -15.37
CA ARG A 364 -6.81 16.45 -13.99
C ARG A 364 -7.12 17.90 -13.63
N PHE A 365 -8.16 18.12 -12.84
CA PHE A 365 -8.47 19.41 -12.20
C PHE A 365 -7.68 19.54 -10.89
N SER A 366 -7.12 20.73 -10.64
CA SER A 366 -6.50 21.12 -9.35
C SER A 366 -7.30 22.24 -8.70
N CYS A 367 -7.56 22.15 -7.40
CA CYS A 367 -8.41 23.09 -6.68
C CYS A 367 -7.95 23.28 -5.23
N SER A 368 -7.98 24.51 -4.71
CA SER A 368 -7.85 24.75 -3.27
C SER A 368 -9.17 24.45 -2.55
N THR A 369 -9.10 23.93 -1.33
CA THR A 369 -10.26 23.34 -0.63
C THR A 369 -10.50 23.91 0.77
N GLY A 370 -9.84 25.03 1.10
CA GLY A 370 -9.78 25.58 2.45
C GLY A 370 -9.12 24.59 3.42
N ASP A 371 -9.69 24.45 4.62
CA ASP A 371 -9.16 23.58 5.66
C ASP A 371 -9.62 22.11 5.55
N ALA A 372 -10.49 21.79 4.60
CA ALA A 372 -10.85 20.40 4.29
C ALA A 372 -9.80 19.77 3.37
N MET A 373 -9.52 18.48 3.54
CA MET A 373 -8.73 17.69 2.58
C MET A 373 -9.44 17.70 1.20
N GLY A 374 -10.77 17.75 1.21
CA GLY A 374 -11.55 18.37 0.13
C GLY A 374 -11.97 17.48 -1.03
N MET A 375 -11.70 16.18 -0.99
CA MET A 375 -12.00 15.23 -2.06
C MET A 375 -13.46 15.22 -2.55
N ASN A 376 -14.44 15.37 -1.64
CA ASN A 376 -15.85 15.50 -2.00
C ASN A 376 -16.18 16.86 -2.64
N MET A 377 -15.44 17.90 -2.27
CA MET A 377 -15.60 19.25 -2.80
C MET A 377 -15.10 19.34 -4.24
N VAL A 378 -13.89 18.81 -4.51
CA VAL A 378 -13.31 18.77 -5.86
C VAL A 378 -14.17 17.89 -6.79
N SER A 379 -14.65 16.73 -6.33
CA SER A 379 -15.55 15.89 -7.14
C SER A 379 -16.83 16.61 -7.59
N LYS A 380 -17.45 17.42 -6.71
CA LYS A 380 -18.64 18.22 -7.06
C LYS A 380 -18.30 19.32 -8.06
N GLY A 381 -17.18 20.02 -7.89
CA GLY A 381 -16.72 21.03 -8.85
C GLY A 381 -16.47 20.45 -10.24
N VAL A 382 -15.85 19.27 -10.32
CA VAL A 382 -15.67 18.55 -11.59
C VAL A 382 -17.01 18.15 -12.21
N GLN A 383 -17.94 17.61 -11.42
CA GLN A 383 -19.26 17.20 -11.92
C GLN A 383 -19.99 18.36 -12.61
N ASN A 384 -20.03 19.54 -11.96
CA ASN A 384 -20.59 20.76 -12.56
C ASN A 384 -19.95 21.10 -13.92
N VAL A 385 -18.62 20.95 -14.04
CA VAL A 385 -17.89 21.25 -15.28
C VAL A 385 -18.20 20.22 -16.37
N LEU A 386 -18.31 18.93 -16.05
CA LEU A 386 -18.68 17.90 -17.01
C LEU A 386 -20.12 18.08 -17.53
N GLU A 387 -21.04 18.49 -16.66
CA GLU A 387 -22.41 18.85 -17.03
C GLU A 387 -22.43 20.06 -17.98
N PHE A 388 -21.72 21.14 -17.64
CA PHE A 388 -21.57 22.31 -18.51
C PHE A 388 -20.95 21.98 -19.88
N LEU A 389 -19.92 21.14 -19.92
CA LEU A 389 -19.27 20.70 -21.17
C LEU A 389 -20.20 19.90 -22.09
N THR A 390 -21.33 19.38 -21.59
CA THR A 390 -22.26 18.59 -22.40
C THR A 390 -22.98 19.44 -23.46
N ASP A 391 -23.05 20.76 -23.29
CA ASP A 391 -23.66 21.67 -24.28
C ASP A 391 -22.82 21.78 -25.57
N ASP A 392 -21.49 21.94 -25.45
CA ASP A 392 -20.54 22.02 -26.59
C ASP A 392 -19.97 20.65 -27.03
N PHE A 393 -19.98 19.68 -26.12
CA PHE A 393 -19.52 18.30 -26.34
C PHE A 393 -20.63 17.27 -26.00
N PRO A 394 -21.79 17.31 -26.68
CA PRO A 394 -22.90 16.37 -26.43
C PRO A 394 -22.57 14.91 -26.82
N ASP A 395 -21.45 14.72 -27.52
CA ASP A 395 -20.88 13.41 -27.87
C ASP A 395 -19.84 12.88 -26.86
N MET A 396 -19.68 13.54 -25.72
CA MET A 396 -18.78 13.16 -24.62
C MET A 396 -19.37 12.04 -23.76
N ASP A 397 -18.77 10.85 -23.82
CA ASP A 397 -19.10 9.69 -22.98
C ASP A 397 -18.30 9.75 -21.66
N VAL A 398 -18.94 10.14 -20.55
CA VAL A 398 -18.30 10.25 -19.22
C VAL A 398 -18.15 8.87 -18.58
N ILE A 399 -17.00 8.24 -18.79
CA ILE A 399 -16.68 6.89 -18.30
C ILE A 399 -16.60 6.83 -16.77
N GLY A 400 -16.15 7.92 -16.14
CA GLY A 400 -16.22 8.05 -14.69
C GLY A 400 -15.49 9.27 -14.15
N ILE A 401 -15.97 9.77 -13.00
CA ILE A 401 -15.43 10.95 -12.31
C ILE A 401 -13.98 10.80 -11.81
N SER A 402 -13.47 9.57 -11.77
CA SER A 402 -12.12 9.23 -11.31
C SER A 402 -11.44 8.17 -12.20
N GLY A 403 -10.85 8.63 -13.30
CA GLY A 403 -10.03 7.83 -14.23
C GLY A 403 -8.61 7.53 -13.75
N ASN A 404 -8.40 7.42 -12.44
CA ASN A 404 -7.11 7.17 -11.78
C ASN A 404 -5.95 8.14 -12.07
N PHE A 405 -6.11 9.17 -12.90
CA PHE A 405 -5.09 10.20 -13.18
C PHE A 405 -4.99 11.30 -12.07
N CYS A 406 -5.76 11.18 -10.99
CA CYS A 406 -5.74 12.14 -9.88
C CYS A 406 -4.47 12.11 -9.01
N SER A 407 -3.70 11.03 -8.88
CA SER A 407 -4.17 9.68 -8.52
C SER A 407 -4.55 9.66 -7.03
N ASP A 408 -5.36 8.69 -6.59
CA ASP A 408 -5.81 8.64 -5.18
C ASP A 408 -5.75 7.22 -4.61
N LYS A 409 -5.04 7.05 -3.49
CA LYS A 409 -4.75 5.78 -2.81
C LYS A 409 -3.93 4.81 -3.68
N LYS A 410 -3.14 5.34 -4.63
CA LYS A 410 -2.28 4.57 -5.56
C LYS A 410 -0.95 5.27 -5.80
N PRO A 411 0.20 4.56 -5.78
CA PRO A 411 1.49 5.17 -6.11
C PRO A 411 1.51 5.62 -7.57
N ALA A 412 1.78 6.91 -7.81
CA ALA A 412 1.71 7.49 -9.15
C ALA A 412 2.71 8.63 -9.36
N ALA A 413 3.41 8.60 -10.49
CA ALA A 413 4.44 9.56 -10.86
C ALA A 413 3.88 10.98 -11.06
N VAL A 414 2.61 11.09 -11.46
CA VAL A 414 1.94 12.37 -11.61
C VAL A 414 1.75 13.09 -10.26
N ASN A 415 1.62 12.37 -9.14
CA ASN A 415 1.57 13.00 -7.81
C ASN A 415 2.98 13.40 -7.33
N TRP A 416 4.00 12.61 -7.67
CA TRP A 416 5.41 12.93 -7.40
C TRP A 416 5.86 14.20 -8.13
N ILE A 417 5.50 14.33 -9.42
CA ILE A 417 5.98 15.40 -10.31
C ILE A 417 5.10 16.66 -10.21
N GLU A 418 3.77 16.52 -10.22
CA GLU A 418 2.85 17.66 -10.25
C GLU A 418 2.37 18.08 -8.86
N GLY A 419 2.61 17.26 -7.83
CA GLY A 419 2.03 17.42 -6.50
C GLY A 419 0.55 17.07 -6.40
N ARG A 420 0.07 16.89 -5.16
CA ARG A 420 -1.34 16.64 -4.81
C ARG A 420 -1.63 17.00 -3.36
N GLY A 421 -2.69 17.76 -3.08
CA GLY A 421 -2.88 18.29 -1.73
C GLY A 421 -1.79 19.33 -1.44
N LYS A 422 -1.00 19.14 -0.39
CA LYS A 422 0.05 20.08 0.02
C LYS A 422 1.44 19.56 -0.32
N SER A 423 2.16 20.32 -1.13
CA SER A 423 3.59 20.09 -1.38
C SER A 423 4.40 20.91 -0.36
N VAL A 424 5.23 20.24 0.44
CA VAL A 424 5.98 20.86 1.54
C VAL A 424 7.46 20.53 1.44
N VAL A 425 8.30 21.53 1.65
CA VAL A 425 9.73 21.37 1.95
C VAL A 425 9.93 21.71 3.43
N CYS A 426 10.70 20.90 4.16
CA CYS A 426 11.09 21.16 5.54
C CYS A 426 12.58 20.86 5.71
N GLU A 427 13.32 21.72 6.40
CA GLU A 427 14.77 21.62 6.56
C GLU A 427 15.24 22.00 7.97
N ALA A 428 16.44 21.53 8.34
CA ALA A 428 17.12 21.90 9.57
C ALA A 428 18.64 21.80 9.41
N VAL A 429 19.37 22.61 10.16
CA VAL A 429 20.82 22.44 10.38
C VAL A 429 21.03 21.78 11.73
N ILE A 430 21.73 20.64 11.76
CA ILE A 430 22.05 19.91 12.99
C ILE A 430 23.55 20.05 13.26
N LYS A 431 23.88 20.59 14.44
CA LYS A 431 25.27 20.84 14.81
C LYS A 431 26.04 19.54 14.99
N GLY A 432 27.30 19.46 14.56
CA GLY A 432 28.12 18.25 14.63
C GLY A 432 28.23 17.65 16.03
N GLU A 433 28.31 18.49 17.07
CA GLU A 433 28.31 18.01 18.45
C GLU A 433 26.99 17.32 18.85
N ILE A 434 25.86 17.70 18.25
CA ILE A 434 24.54 17.11 18.50
C ILE A 434 24.38 15.81 17.72
N VAL A 435 24.92 15.74 16.49
CA VAL A 435 25.03 14.50 15.73
C VAL A 435 25.80 13.44 16.54
N ASN A 436 26.93 13.82 17.14
CA ASN A 436 27.70 12.94 18.01
C ASN A 436 26.99 12.64 19.35
N LYS A 437 26.55 13.66 20.09
CA LYS A 437 26.03 13.53 21.47
C LYS A 437 24.62 12.93 21.53
N VAL A 438 23.70 13.33 20.64
CA VAL A 438 22.29 12.91 20.66
C VAL A 438 22.05 11.78 19.65
N LEU A 439 22.52 11.95 18.42
CA LEU A 439 22.28 11.00 17.33
C LEU A 439 23.29 9.83 17.30
N LYS A 440 24.38 9.92 18.07
CA LYS A 440 25.37 8.84 18.29
C LYS A 440 26.02 8.34 16.99
N THR A 441 26.21 9.23 16.03
CA THR A 441 26.82 8.98 14.72
C THR A 441 27.69 10.18 14.30
N SER A 442 28.26 10.18 13.09
CA SER A 442 28.98 11.30 12.49
C SER A 442 28.24 11.89 11.29
N VAL A 443 28.57 13.14 10.91
CA VAL A 443 28.03 13.82 9.72
C VAL A 443 28.35 13.02 8.45
N ALA A 444 29.62 12.60 8.28
CA ALA A 444 30.05 11.84 7.11
C ALA A 444 29.27 10.53 6.93
N ALA A 445 29.05 9.78 8.01
CA ALA A 445 28.29 8.52 7.95
C ALA A 445 26.81 8.72 7.60
N LEU A 446 26.21 9.85 8.01
CA LEU A 446 24.83 10.19 7.62
C LEU A 446 24.72 10.55 6.13
N VAL A 447 25.64 11.37 5.62
CA VAL A 447 25.66 11.78 4.20
C VAL A 447 25.91 10.55 3.29
N GLU A 448 26.90 9.72 3.63
CA GLU A 448 27.17 8.47 2.91
C GLU A 448 25.96 7.52 2.93
N LEU A 449 25.36 7.29 4.10
CA LEU A 449 24.19 6.43 4.22
C LEU A 449 22.99 6.98 3.45
N ASN A 450 22.78 8.30 3.40
CA ASN A 450 21.70 8.90 2.61
C ASN A 450 21.91 8.67 1.12
N MET A 451 23.12 8.93 0.63
CA MET A 451 23.52 8.65 -0.76
C MET A 451 23.32 7.17 -1.14
N LEU A 452 23.76 6.24 -0.28
CA LEU A 452 23.72 4.80 -0.58
C LEU A 452 22.32 4.19 -0.35
N LYS A 453 21.60 4.56 0.71
CA LYS A 453 20.29 3.97 1.06
C LYS A 453 19.11 4.71 0.44
N ASN A 454 18.96 6.01 0.73
CA ASN A 454 17.77 6.78 0.36
C ASN A 454 17.75 7.15 -1.12
N LEU A 455 18.93 7.35 -1.74
CA LEU A 455 19.03 7.66 -3.17
C LEU A 455 19.37 6.43 -4.00
N THR A 456 20.58 5.87 -3.84
CA THR A 456 21.06 4.76 -4.69
C THR A 456 20.25 3.48 -4.49
N GLY A 457 19.98 3.07 -3.25
CA GLY A 457 19.16 1.90 -2.95
C GLY A 457 17.73 2.02 -3.50
N SER A 458 17.10 3.17 -3.31
CA SER A 458 15.78 3.46 -3.88
C SER A 458 15.76 3.47 -5.41
N ALA A 459 16.82 3.98 -6.05
CA ALA A 459 16.96 3.94 -7.51
C ALA A 459 17.12 2.50 -8.04
N VAL A 460 17.96 1.68 -7.38
CA VAL A 460 18.13 0.24 -7.70
C VAL A 460 16.82 -0.53 -7.50
N ALA A 461 16.02 -0.17 -6.51
CA ALA A 461 14.70 -0.76 -6.25
C ALA A 461 13.59 -0.29 -7.21
N GLY A 462 13.85 0.69 -8.10
CA GLY A 462 12.82 1.29 -8.96
C GLY A 462 11.75 2.07 -8.16
N SER A 463 12.11 2.60 -6.99
CA SER A 463 11.20 3.29 -6.07
C SER A 463 10.62 4.57 -6.68
N LEU A 464 9.30 4.75 -6.55
CA LEU A 464 8.57 5.90 -7.07
C LEU A 464 8.20 6.86 -5.94
N GLY A 465 9.00 7.91 -5.75
CA GLY A 465 8.82 8.90 -4.68
C GLY A 465 9.21 8.41 -3.28
N GLY A 466 9.68 7.17 -3.13
CA GLY A 466 10.20 6.61 -1.88
C GLY A 466 11.71 6.79 -1.74
N PHE A 467 12.20 8.03 -1.73
CA PHE A 467 13.62 8.37 -1.56
C PHE A 467 13.94 8.77 -0.11
N ASN A 468 13.44 7.98 0.84
CA ASN A 468 13.46 8.22 2.28
C ASN A 468 13.65 6.90 3.07
N ALA A 469 13.71 6.99 4.40
CA ALA A 469 13.89 5.84 5.28
C ALA A 469 12.57 5.26 5.81
N HIS A 470 11.67 6.07 6.34
CA HIS A 470 10.39 5.64 6.93
C HIS A 470 9.33 6.76 7.02
N ALA A 471 9.28 7.70 6.07
CA ALA A 471 8.28 8.78 6.08
C ALA A 471 6.84 8.24 6.27
N SER A 472 6.55 7.08 5.67
CA SER A 472 5.30 6.31 5.83
C SER A 472 4.91 6.01 7.28
N ASN A 473 5.86 5.65 8.16
CA ASN A 473 5.56 5.33 9.55
C ASN A 473 5.12 6.59 10.32
N ILE A 474 5.78 7.71 10.07
CA ILE A 474 5.47 8.99 10.71
C ILE A 474 4.12 9.53 10.21
N VAL A 475 3.94 9.58 8.88
CA VAL A 475 2.69 10.02 8.24
C VAL A 475 1.52 9.19 8.75
N SER A 476 1.60 7.86 8.72
CA SER A 476 0.55 6.97 9.24
C SER A 476 0.22 7.25 10.71
N ALA A 477 1.22 7.38 11.57
CA ALA A 477 1.00 7.58 13.00
C ALA A 477 0.34 8.94 13.32
N VAL A 478 0.75 10.01 12.62
CA VAL A 478 0.10 11.33 12.77
C VAL A 478 -1.30 11.33 12.15
N PHE A 479 -1.49 10.65 11.00
CA PHE A 479 -2.77 10.58 10.29
C PHE A 479 -3.86 9.90 11.14
N ILE A 480 -3.55 8.74 11.74
CA ILE A 480 -4.48 8.01 12.61
C ILE A 480 -4.79 8.83 13.87
N ALA A 481 -3.79 9.48 14.47
CA ALA A 481 -3.98 10.33 15.64
C ALA A 481 -4.86 11.56 15.35
N THR A 482 -4.75 12.16 14.15
CA THR A 482 -5.41 13.42 13.80
C THR A 482 -6.64 13.26 12.88
N GLY A 483 -7.10 12.03 12.65
CA GLY A 483 -8.35 11.76 11.93
C GLY A 483 -8.29 11.98 10.42
N GLN A 484 -7.10 11.86 9.84
CA GLN A 484 -6.88 11.85 8.39
C GLN A 484 -7.23 10.48 7.80
N ASP A 485 -7.23 10.35 6.47
CA ASP A 485 -7.49 9.08 5.77
C ASP A 485 -6.20 8.24 5.69
N PRO A 486 -6.06 7.13 6.44
CA PRO A 486 -4.79 6.40 6.49
C PRO A 486 -4.41 5.74 5.16
N ALA A 487 -5.38 5.53 4.25
CA ALA A 487 -5.09 4.99 2.92
C ALA A 487 -4.39 6.00 2.00
N GLN A 488 -4.47 7.31 2.29
CA GLN A 488 -3.72 8.35 1.58
C GLN A 488 -2.24 8.40 1.98
N ASN A 489 -1.81 7.64 3.00
CA ASN A 489 -0.38 7.45 3.28
C ASN A 489 0.41 6.94 2.06
N VAL A 490 -0.24 6.26 1.10
CA VAL A 490 0.38 5.79 -0.16
C VAL A 490 0.99 6.94 -0.97
N GLU A 491 0.40 8.14 -0.93
CA GLU A 491 0.89 9.32 -1.65
C GLU A 491 1.43 10.40 -0.70
N SER A 492 0.83 10.57 0.48
CA SER A 492 1.30 11.46 1.53
C SER A 492 2.68 11.09 2.10
N SER A 493 3.14 9.85 1.93
CA SER A 493 4.50 9.43 2.32
C SER A 493 5.54 9.52 1.20
N GLN A 494 5.17 9.99 0.00
CA GLN A 494 6.15 10.33 -1.02
C GLN A 494 7.06 11.44 -0.50
N CYS A 495 8.35 11.14 -0.42
CA CYS A 495 9.35 11.97 0.25
C CYS A 495 10.74 11.67 -0.32
N ILE A 496 11.48 12.73 -0.66
CA ILE A 496 12.94 12.67 -0.84
C ILE A 496 13.62 13.33 0.36
N THR A 497 14.57 12.60 0.95
CA THR A 497 15.40 13.05 2.07
C THR A 497 16.79 13.38 1.56
N MET A 498 17.24 14.62 1.77
CA MET A 498 18.58 15.08 1.44
C MET A 498 19.37 15.33 2.72
N MET A 499 20.67 15.03 2.68
CA MET A 499 21.60 15.19 3.78
C MET A 499 22.94 15.67 3.22
N GLU A 500 23.35 16.87 3.60
CA GLU A 500 24.53 17.54 3.05
C GLU A 500 25.47 18.01 4.16
N ALA A 501 26.77 17.78 3.97
CA ALA A 501 27.80 18.24 4.88
C ALA A 501 28.05 19.74 4.65
N ILE A 502 27.90 20.56 5.70
CA ILE A 502 28.11 22.02 5.65
C ILE A 502 29.17 22.45 6.67
N ASN A 503 29.60 23.72 6.61
CA ASN A 503 30.61 24.30 7.51
C ASN A 503 31.89 23.45 7.58
N ASP A 504 32.47 23.11 6.42
CA ASP A 504 33.62 22.19 6.26
C ASP A 504 33.35 20.76 6.79
N GLY A 505 32.09 20.32 6.74
CA GLY A 505 31.65 19.01 7.25
C GLY A 505 31.54 18.93 8.77
N LYS A 506 31.58 20.06 9.47
CA LYS A 506 31.33 20.14 10.92
C LYS A 506 29.88 19.88 11.25
N ASP A 507 28.96 20.42 10.45
CA ASP A 507 27.51 20.35 10.66
C ASP A 507 26.83 19.68 9.47
N ILE A 508 25.56 19.30 9.63
CA ILE A 508 24.76 18.67 8.57
C ILE A 508 23.50 19.51 8.30
N HIS A 509 23.29 19.86 7.04
CA HIS A 509 21.97 20.27 6.55
C HIS A 509 21.17 19.02 6.22
N VAL A 510 19.93 18.96 6.67
CA VAL A 510 19.00 17.87 6.37
C VAL A 510 17.68 18.46 5.94
N SER A 511 17.09 17.91 4.88
CA SER A 511 15.78 18.33 4.40
C SER A 511 14.94 17.16 3.91
N VAL A 512 13.62 17.36 3.95
CA VAL A 512 12.62 16.48 3.36
C VAL A 512 11.75 17.28 2.41
N THR A 513 11.50 16.75 1.22
CA THR A 513 10.54 17.31 0.26
C THR A 513 9.44 16.30 0.01
N MET A 514 8.21 16.68 0.35
CA MET A 514 7.02 15.86 0.32
C MET A 514 5.99 16.51 -0.61
N PRO A 515 5.90 16.11 -1.89
CA PRO A 515 5.09 16.83 -2.89
C PRO A 515 3.58 16.59 -2.76
N SER A 516 3.14 15.58 -2.00
CA SER A 516 1.76 15.09 -2.06
C SER A 516 1.08 14.84 -0.70
N ILE A 517 1.23 15.72 0.30
CA ILE A 517 0.58 15.55 1.62
C ILE A 517 -0.92 15.87 1.54
N GLU A 518 -1.78 14.85 1.64
CA GLU A 518 -3.24 14.97 1.65
C GLU A 518 -3.80 15.06 3.08
N VAL A 519 -3.85 16.29 3.62
CA VAL A 519 -4.42 16.54 4.97
C VAL A 519 -5.50 17.61 4.98
N GLY A 520 -6.36 17.52 6.01
CA GLY A 520 -7.38 18.50 6.36
C GLY A 520 -7.64 18.53 7.87
N THR A 521 -8.22 19.62 8.35
CA THR A 521 -8.59 19.82 9.76
C THR A 521 -10.11 19.92 9.94
N VAL A 522 -10.85 19.73 8.85
CA VAL A 522 -12.33 19.73 8.76
C VAL A 522 -12.82 18.56 7.91
N GLY A 523 -13.79 17.81 8.43
CA GLY A 523 -14.51 16.75 7.74
C GLY A 523 -13.88 15.36 7.89
N GLY A 524 -14.69 14.31 7.69
CA GLY A 524 -14.27 12.94 7.95
C GLY A 524 -13.89 12.72 9.42
N GLY A 525 -12.85 11.93 9.66
CA GLY A 525 -12.40 11.54 10.99
C GLY A 525 -11.93 12.68 11.90
N THR A 526 -11.67 13.88 11.38
CA THR A 526 -11.19 15.04 12.18
C THR A 526 -12.22 15.53 13.21
N GLN A 527 -13.48 15.14 13.05
CA GLN A 527 -14.59 15.52 13.93
C GLN A 527 -14.72 14.61 15.17
N LEU A 528 -14.19 13.38 15.09
CA LEU A 528 -14.24 12.42 16.20
C LEU A 528 -13.48 12.95 17.41
N ALA A 529 -14.02 12.72 18.62
CA ALA A 529 -13.57 13.42 19.83
C ALA A 529 -12.05 13.33 20.06
N SER A 530 -11.48 12.13 20.01
CA SER A 530 -10.05 11.86 20.22
C SER A 530 -9.16 12.51 19.15
N GLN A 531 -9.57 12.42 17.88
CA GLN A 531 -8.87 12.99 16.74
C GLN A 531 -8.91 14.53 16.78
N SER A 532 -10.06 15.10 17.11
CA SER A 532 -10.22 16.55 17.31
C SER A 532 -9.37 17.05 18.50
N ALA A 533 -9.22 16.25 19.55
CA ALA A 533 -8.34 16.58 20.69
C ALA A 533 -6.86 16.61 20.26
N CYS A 534 -6.42 15.66 19.42
CA CYS A 534 -5.07 15.64 18.85
C CYS A 534 -4.82 16.85 17.91
N LEU A 535 -5.80 17.23 17.08
CA LEU A 535 -5.73 18.45 16.28
C LEU A 535 -5.71 19.74 17.13
N ASN A 536 -6.39 19.71 18.29
CA ASN A 536 -6.40 20.83 19.23
C ASN A 536 -5.05 20.98 19.96
N LEU A 537 -4.40 19.87 20.31
CA LEU A 537 -3.03 19.85 20.87
C LEU A 537 -2.02 20.48 19.90
N LEU A 538 -2.20 20.29 18.58
CA LEU A 538 -1.40 20.91 17.54
C LEU A 538 -1.79 22.37 17.21
N GLY A 539 -2.85 22.91 17.81
CA GLY A 539 -3.35 24.26 17.53
C GLY A 539 -3.95 24.46 16.13
N VAL A 540 -4.41 23.38 15.48
CA VAL A 540 -4.93 23.39 14.09
C VAL A 540 -6.35 22.81 13.96
N LYS A 541 -7.07 22.58 15.05
CA LYS A 541 -8.45 22.04 15.01
C LYS A 541 -9.40 22.95 14.20
N GLY A 542 -10.16 22.34 13.29
CA GLY A 542 -11.24 23.01 12.57
C GLY A 542 -10.76 23.95 11.45
N ALA A 543 -11.70 24.74 10.92
CA ALA A 543 -11.40 25.76 9.92
C ALA A 543 -10.67 26.94 10.56
N SER A 544 -9.70 27.53 9.84
CA SER A 544 -9.05 28.76 10.29
C SER A 544 -10.03 29.92 10.25
N THR A 545 -10.03 30.72 11.32
CA THR A 545 -10.77 31.99 11.41
C THR A 545 -10.06 33.14 10.69
N GLU A 546 -8.74 33.03 10.47
CA GLU A 546 -7.91 34.07 9.86
C GLU A 546 -7.87 33.96 8.34
N SER A 547 -7.59 32.75 7.81
CA SER A 547 -7.48 32.54 6.36
C SER A 547 -7.76 31.07 5.97
N PRO A 548 -8.71 30.80 5.06
CA PRO A 548 -9.05 29.44 4.67
C PRO A 548 -7.85 28.59 4.24
N GLY A 549 -7.75 27.40 4.84
CA GLY A 549 -6.65 26.46 4.60
C GLY A 549 -5.40 26.68 5.43
N MET A 550 -5.33 27.72 6.28
CA MET A 550 -4.16 27.95 7.12
C MET A 550 -3.92 26.78 8.10
N ASN A 551 -4.96 26.24 8.71
CA ASN A 551 -4.84 25.14 9.65
C ASN A 551 -4.41 23.85 8.94
N SER A 552 -4.99 23.57 7.76
CA SER A 552 -4.60 22.40 6.96
C SER A 552 -3.17 22.52 6.41
N ARG A 553 -2.72 23.72 6.01
CA ARG A 553 -1.33 23.99 5.62
C ARG A 553 -0.36 23.80 6.78
N ARG A 554 -0.68 24.35 7.96
CA ARG A 554 0.12 24.17 9.20
C ARG A 554 0.16 22.71 9.65
N LEU A 555 -0.92 21.93 9.47
CA LEU A 555 -0.88 20.50 9.73
C LEU A 555 0.11 19.78 8.80
N ALA A 556 0.16 20.11 7.51
CA ALA A 556 1.13 19.51 6.59
C ALA A 556 2.59 19.89 6.90
N THR A 557 2.86 21.12 7.37
CA THR A 557 4.21 21.48 7.81
C THR A 557 4.61 20.74 9.08
N ILE A 558 3.69 20.56 10.04
CA ILE A 558 3.92 19.71 11.23
C ILE A 558 4.20 18.25 10.83
N VAL A 559 3.46 17.69 9.86
CA VAL A 559 3.72 16.34 9.33
C VAL A 559 5.12 16.26 8.70
N ALA A 560 5.50 17.23 7.86
CA ALA A 560 6.83 17.25 7.24
C ALA A 560 7.96 17.42 8.28
N GLY A 561 7.79 18.28 9.28
CA GLY A 561 8.74 18.45 10.39
C GLY A 561 8.87 17.20 11.27
N ALA A 562 7.77 16.48 11.51
CA ALA A 562 7.80 15.19 12.20
C ALA A 562 8.51 14.12 11.35
N VAL A 563 8.29 14.10 10.02
CA VAL A 563 9.01 13.21 9.09
C VAL A 563 10.50 13.52 9.11
N LEU A 564 10.90 14.79 9.04
CA LEU A 564 12.29 15.23 9.15
C LEU A 564 12.97 14.74 10.45
N ALA A 565 12.27 14.86 11.58
CA ALA A 565 12.72 14.32 12.87
C ALA A 565 12.87 12.80 12.85
N GLY A 566 11.88 12.09 12.29
CA GLY A 566 11.90 10.64 12.12
C GLY A 566 13.07 10.17 11.27
N GLU A 567 13.24 10.75 10.07
CA GLU A 567 14.31 10.44 9.12
C GLU A 567 15.68 10.62 9.77
N LEU A 568 15.94 11.78 10.37
CA LEU A 568 17.19 12.10 11.06
C LEU A 568 17.54 11.07 12.13
N SER A 569 16.57 10.67 12.96
CA SER A 569 16.79 9.70 14.04
C SER A 569 17.01 8.27 13.52
N LEU A 570 16.21 7.82 12.54
CA LEU A 570 16.33 6.46 11.99
C LEU A 570 17.63 6.29 11.20
N MET A 571 17.97 7.23 10.32
CA MET A 571 19.23 7.22 9.56
C MET A 571 20.44 7.20 10.51
N SER A 572 20.37 7.94 11.62
CA SER A 572 21.41 7.90 12.65
C SER A 572 21.51 6.56 13.37
N ALA A 573 20.37 5.91 13.67
CA ALA A 573 20.35 4.59 14.29
C ALA A 573 20.86 3.48 13.35
N ILE A 574 20.66 3.62 12.03
CA ILE A 574 21.21 2.72 11.02
C ILE A 574 22.73 2.95 10.88
N ALA A 575 23.17 4.20 10.70
CA ALA A 575 24.60 4.55 10.58
C ALA A 575 25.42 4.11 11.79
N ALA A 576 24.84 4.15 12.99
CA ALA A 576 25.48 3.68 14.23
C ALA A 576 25.36 2.16 14.49
N GLY A 577 24.69 1.39 13.62
CA GLY A 577 24.45 -0.05 13.83
C GLY A 577 23.54 -0.38 15.03
N GLN A 578 22.68 0.56 15.43
CA GLN A 578 21.86 0.48 16.65
C GLN A 578 20.43 -0.03 16.42
N LEU A 579 19.94 -0.02 15.18
CA LEU A 579 18.54 -0.32 14.83
C LEU A 579 17.99 -1.58 15.52
N VAL A 580 18.65 -2.73 15.34
CA VAL A 580 18.21 -4.02 15.90
C VAL A 580 18.16 -4.00 17.43
N LYS A 581 19.16 -3.40 18.08
CA LYS A 581 19.22 -3.30 19.55
C LYS A 581 18.07 -2.46 20.10
N SER A 582 17.71 -1.37 19.41
CA SER A 582 16.57 -0.52 19.76
C SER A 582 15.24 -1.26 19.60
N HIS A 583 14.97 -1.89 18.45
CA HIS A 583 13.75 -2.67 18.26
C HIS A 583 13.63 -3.82 19.28
N MET A 584 14.72 -4.55 19.57
CA MET A 584 14.70 -5.62 20.56
C MET A 584 14.38 -5.13 21.98
N LYS A 585 14.79 -3.92 22.34
CA LYS A 585 14.51 -3.32 23.66
C LYS A 585 13.08 -2.79 23.81
N TYR A 586 12.47 -2.30 22.73
CA TYR A 586 11.17 -1.61 22.77
C TYR A 586 10.00 -2.43 22.20
N ASN A 587 10.26 -3.42 21.33
CA ASN A 587 9.21 -4.25 20.70
C ASN A 587 9.09 -5.63 21.36
N ARG A 588 10.06 -6.06 22.16
CA ARG A 588 9.91 -7.21 23.06
C ARG A 588 9.76 -6.68 24.46
N SER A 589 8.64 -6.99 25.10
CA SER A 589 8.45 -6.65 26.50
C SER A 589 9.48 -7.44 27.32
N SER A 590 10.10 -6.80 28.32
CA SER A 590 10.89 -7.54 29.31
C SER A 590 10.02 -8.45 30.19
N ARG A 591 8.68 -8.32 30.13
CA ARG A 591 7.72 -9.19 30.82
C ARG A 591 7.75 -10.63 30.27
N ASP A 592 7.87 -10.80 28.95
CA ASP A 592 7.87 -12.13 28.32
C ASP A 592 9.11 -12.97 28.70
N ILE A 593 10.22 -12.31 29.06
CA ILE A 593 11.46 -12.97 29.51
C ILE A 593 11.37 -13.37 30.99
N SER A 594 10.72 -12.54 31.83
CA SER A 594 10.53 -12.86 33.25
C SER A 594 9.56 -14.03 33.52
N GLY A 595 8.64 -14.32 32.60
CA GLY A 595 7.67 -15.42 32.75
C GLY A 595 8.26 -16.82 32.51
N ALA A 596 9.40 -16.93 31.82
CA ALA A 596 9.97 -18.22 31.40
C ALA A 596 11.07 -18.76 32.34
N THR A 597 11.37 -18.07 33.45
CA THR A 597 12.49 -18.40 34.35
C THR A 597 12.04 -18.84 35.75
N THR A 598 10.81 -19.34 35.91
CA THR A 598 10.29 -19.80 37.22
C THR A 598 9.53 -21.11 37.09
N THR A 599 10.22 -22.13 36.58
CA THR A 599 9.82 -23.54 36.74
C THR A 599 11.06 -24.45 36.65
N THR A 600 11.68 -24.68 37.80
CA THR A 600 12.67 -25.74 38.08
C THR A 600 12.41 -26.27 39.47
#